data_AF-A0A644X4D0-F1
#
_entry.id   AF-A0A644X4D0-F1
#
_cell.length_a   1.000
_cell.length_b   1.000
_cell.length_c   1.000
_cell.angle_alpha   90.00
_cell.angle_beta   90.00
_cell.angle_gamma   90.00
#
_symmetry.space_group_name_H-M   'P 1'
#
loop_
_entity.id
_entity.type
_entity.pdbx_description
1 polymer ?
#
loop_
_entity_poly.entity_id
_entity_poly.type
_entity_poly.pdbx_seq_one_letter_code
_entity_poly.pdbx_strand_id
1 'polypeptide(L)'
;MIAWLKKHWYVPAGLLLLSSSSVQSIVNKTIGIRETGGGSGFSNKAFEAEMKELGWQSWWSWCVMYAKYTWSHWLKGTKRDQAMKLINVNSQQTWSNFRKDTSGYFELSDKPKHIGAIAIWQGAVNSGTGHAGIVTKIPADYSYFETSEGNYNNQVAPVKRYYNYNTANSEGLKLRGFINVKGV
;
A
#
# COMPACT_ATOMS: atom_id res chain seq x y z
N MET A 1 -1.63 -62.33 -26.32
CA MET A 1 -1.61 -62.11 -24.86
C MET A 1 -0.35 -61.32 -24.55
N ILE A 2 -0.38 -60.35 -23.60
CA ILE A 2 0.68 -59.36 -23.25
C ILE A 2 0.60 -58.07 -24.09
N ALA A 3 0.67 -56.84 -23.57
CA ALA A 3 0.27 -56.22 -22.31
C ALA A 3 0.26 -54.70 -22.57
N TRP A 4 -0.93 -54.08 -22.49
CA TRP A 4 -1.22 -52.83 -21.78
C TRP A 4 -0.18 -51.68 -21.77
N LEU A 5 -0.33 -50.71 -22.68
CA LEU A 5 0.35 -49.40 -22.62
C LEU A 5 -0.43 -48.41 -21.73
N LYS A 6 -0.08 -48.34 -20.43
CA LYS A 6 -0.50 -47.25 -19.53
C LYS A 6 0.41 -46.04 -19.77
N LYS A 7 0.00 -45.14 -20.67
CA LYS A 7 0.69 -43.86 -20.91
C LYS A 7 0.53 -42.97 -19.66
N HIS A 8 1.51 -43.02 -18.76
CA HIS A 8 1.58 -42.12 -17.62
C HIS A 8 1.99 -40.74 -18.14
N TRP A 9 1.04 -39.81 -18.17
CA TRP A 9 1.36 -38.39 -18.29
C TRP A 9 1.94 -37.95 -16.95
N TYR A 10 3.26 -37.91 -16.88
CA TYR A 10 3.97 -37.22 -15.82
C TYR A 10 3.76 -35.72 -16.05
N VAL A 11 2.81 -35.11 -15.34
CA VAL A 11 2.72 -33.66 -15.25
C VAL A 11 3.64 -33.26 -14.10
N PRO A 12 4.76 -32.56 -14.33
CA PRO A 12 5.59 -32.14 -13.23
C PRO A 12 4.77 -31.22 -12.33
N ALA A 13 4.61 -31.62 -11.06
CA ALA A 13 4.16 -30.75 -9.99
C ALA A 13 5.21 -29.65 -9.82
N GLY A 14 5.01 -28.51 -10.47
CA GLY A 14 6.02 -27.46 -10.47
C GLY A 14 5.75 -26.30 -11.40
N LEU A 15 4.52 -25.77 -11.42
CA LEU A 15 4.31 -24.42 -11.92
C LEU A 15 3.29 -23.68 -11.05
N LEU A 16 3.62 -23.57 -9.76
CA LEU A 16 3.12 -22.47 -8.95
C LEU A 16 3.77 -21.19 -9.51
N LEU A 17 3.07 -20.49 -10.40
CA LEU A 17 3.40 -19.14 -10.82
C LEU A 17 3.20 -18.19 -9.63
N LEU A 18 4.12 -18.27 -8.66
CA LEU A 18 4.27 -17.29 -7.59
C LEU A 18 5.08 -16.11 -8.11
N SER A 19 4.55 -15.36 -9.08
CA SER A 19 5.02 -13.99 -9.25
C SER A 19 4.27 -13.12 -8.24
N SER A 20 4.73 -13.06 -6.99
CA SER A 20 4.35 -11.93 -6.14
C SER A 20 4.84 -10.68 -6.87
N SER A 21 3.91 -9.82 -7.29
CA SER A 21 4.30 -8.57 -7.93
C SER A 21 5.10 -7.77 -6.89
N SER A 22 6.31 -7.33 -7.25
CA SER A 22 7.06 -6.42 -6.41
C SER A 22 6.27 -5.12 -6.22
N VAL A 23 6.50 -4.42 -5.11
CA VAL A 23 5.89 -3.10 -4.86
C VAL A 23 6.13 -2.16 -6.04
N GLN A 24 7.33 -2.19 -6.62
CA GLN A 24 7.67 -1.37 -7.77
C GLN A 24 6.83 -1.70 -9.01
N SER A 25 6.57 -2.98 -9.27
CA SER A 25 5.70 -3.42 -10.38
C SER A 25 4.27 -2.93 -10.19
N ILE A 26 3.75 -3.00 -8.96
CA ILE A 26 2.40 -2.52 -8.63
C ILE A 26 2.34 -1.00 -8.84
N VAL A 27 3.30 -0.25 -8.27
CA VAL A 27 3.37 1.21 -8.41
C VAL A 27 3.49 1.62 -9.88
N ASN A 28 4.36 1.00 -10.66
CA ASN A 28 4.53 1.36 -12.07
C ASN A 28 3.25 1.19 -12.90
N LYS A 29 2.38 0.24 -12.52
CA LYS A 29 1.08 0.02 -13.19
C LYS A 29 0.02 1.05 -12.80
N THR A 30 0.16 1.68 -11.64
CA THR A 30 -0.86 2.59 -11.09
C THR A 30 -0.52 4.07 -11.26
N ILE A 31 0.75 4.41 -11.50
CA ILE A 31 1.19 5.79 -11.73
C ILE A 31 0.36 6.46 -12.83
N GLY A 32 -0.08 7.68 -12.55
CA GLY A 32 -0.87 8.49 -13.48
C GLY A 32 -2.36 8.13 -13.54
N ILE A 33 -2.83 7.11 -12.81
CA ILE A 33 -4.27 6.90 -12.64
C ILE A 33 -4.85 8.12 -11.92
N ARG A 34 -5.88 8.73 -12.53
CA ARG A 34 -6.54 9.93 -12.04
C ARG A 34 -7.91 9.60 -11.48
N GLU A 35 -8.30 10.33 -10.46
CA GLU A 35 -9.68 10.41 -10.02
C GLU A 35 -10.51 11.15 -11.08
N THR A 36 -11.71 10.66 -11.37
CA THR A 36 -12.62 11.22 -12.38
C THR A 36 -13.88 11.77 -11.73
N GLY A 37 -14.47 12.79 -12.36
CA GLY A 37 -15.80 13.30 -12.01
C GLY A 37 -15.94 13.68 -10.54
N GLY A 38 -14.97 14.40 -9.99
CA GLY A 38 -14.98 14.92 -8.62
C GLY A 38 -14.88 13.86 -7.51
N GLY A 39 -14.52 12.62 -7.84
CA GLY A 39 -14.45 11.50 -6.91
C GLY A 39 -15.52 10.45 -7.10
N SER A 40 -16.18 10.46 -8.25
CA SER A 40 -17.10 9.40 -8.66
C SER A 40 -16.39 8.12 -9.09
N GLY A 41 -15.12 8.16 -9.48
CA GLY A 41 -14.38 6.97 -9.93
C GLY A 41 -12.93 7.26 -10.35
N PHE A 42 -12.36 6.36 -11.16
CA PHE A 42 -10.98 6.47 -11.65
C PHE A 42 -10.89 6.33 -13.18
N SER A 43 -9.82 6.91 -13.74
CA SER A 43 -9.52 6.85 -15.18
C SER A 43 -9.21 5.43 -15.66
N ASN A 44 -8.82 4.53 -14.75
CA ASN A 44 -8.63 3.11 -15.02
C ASN A 44 -9.73 2.29 -14.34
N LYS A 45 -10.54 1.59 -15.14
CA LYS A 45 -11.71 0.84 -14.65
C LYS A 45 -11.37 -0.44 -13.92
N ALA A 46 -10.25 -1.11 -14.24
CA ALA A 46 -9.79 -2.26 -13.48
C ALA A 46 -9.35 -1.84 -12.07
N PHE A 47 -8.58 -0.75 -11.97
CA PHE A 47 -8.20 -0.15 -10.70
C PHE A 47 -9.42 0.29 -9.88
N GLU A 48 -10.41 0.93 -10.51
CA GLU A 48 -11.67 1.30 -9.85
C GLU A 48 -12.41 0.09 -9.27
N ALA A 49 -12.52 -1.00 -10.03
CA ALA A 49 -13.19 -2.23 -9.59
C ALA A 49 -12.48 -2.83 -8.36
N GLU A 50 -11.16 -2.95 -8.41
CA GLU A 50 -10.36 -3.48 -7.30
C GLU A 50 -10.40 -2.56 -6.06
N MET A 51 -10.37 -1.24 -6.24
CA MET A 51 -10.54 -0.29 -5.14
C MET A 51 -11.91 -0.43 -4.46
N LYS A 52 -12.97 -0.60 -5.25
CA LYS A 52 -14.33 -0.85 -4.75
C LYS A 52 -14.42 -2.19 -3.99
N GLU A 53 -13.79 -3.24 -4.50
CA GLU A 53 -13.72 -4.55 -3.82
C GLU A 53 -13.02 -4.43 -2.45
N LEU A 54 -11.99 -3.58 -2.35
CA LEU A 54 -11.30 -3.30 -1.08
C LEU A 54 -12.10 -2.40 -0.12
N GLY A 55 -13.26 -1.91 -0.56
CA GLY A 55 -14.20 -1.13 0.23
C GLY A 55 -14.18 0.38 -0.02
N TRP A 56 -13.51 0.86 -1.08
CA TRP A 56 -13.58 2.28 -1.44
C TRP A 56 -14.98 2.64 -1.94
N GLN A 57 -15.46 3.82 -1.56
CA GLN A 57 -16.72 4.38 -2.01
C GLN A 57 -16.48 5.73 -2.69
N SER A 58 -17.36 6.10 -3.61
CA SER A 58 -17.29 7.41 -4.28
C SER A 58 -17.23 8.54 -3.25
N TRP A 59 -16.47 9.58 -3.58
CA TRP A 59 -16.21 10.78 -2.78
C TRP A 59 -15.32 10.57 -1.55
N TRP A 60 -14.86 9.34 -1.29
CA TRP A 60 -13.90 9.10 -0.23
C TRP A 60 -12.49 9.47 -0.68
N SER A 61 -11.76 10.18 0.19
CA SER A 61 -10.31 10.30 0.07
C SER A 61 -9.67 8.91 0.01
N TRP A 62 -8.76 8.73 -0.95
CA TRP A 62 -8.31 7.38 -1.32
C TRP A 62 -6.80 7.15 -1.16
N CYS A 63 -6.07 8.03 -0.47
CA CYS A 63 -4.65 7.86 -0.19
C CYS A 63 -4.34 6.55 0.58
N VAL A 64 -5.08 6.28 1.65
CA VAL A 64 -4.93 5.04 2.43
C VAL A 64 -5.48 3.84 1.67
N MET A 65 -6.54 4.01 0.90
CA MET A 65 -7.09 2.94 0.07
C MET A 65 -6.11 2.51 -1.02
N TYR A 66 -5.32 3.44 -1.57
CA TYR A 66 -4.22 3.12 -2.47
C TYR A 66 -3.09 2.34 -1.77
N ALA A 67 -2.77 2.67 -0.52
CA ALA A 67 -1.85 1.86 0.28
C ALA A 67 -2.41 0.45 0.54
N LYS A 68 -3.72 0.34 0.85
CA LYS A 68 -4.44 -0.92 1.00
C LYS A 68 -4.39 -1.76 -0.27
N TYR A 69 -4.65 -1.14 -1.41
CA TYR A 69 -4.52 -1.73 -2.73
C TYR A 69 -3.12 -2.30 -2.95
N THR A 70 -2.09 -1.50 -2.69
CA THR A 70 -0.71 -1.94 -2.91
C THR A 70 -0.36 -3.15 -2.02
N TRP A 71 -0.75 -3.12 -0.75
CA TRP A 71 -0.52 -4.24 0.18
C TRP A 71 -1.37 -5.47 -0.14
N SER A 72 -2.58 -5.33 -0.68
CA SER A 72 -3.44 -6.46 -1.04
C SER A 72 -2.84 -7.29 -2.18
N HIS A 73 -2.10 -6.64 -3.09
CA HIS A 73 -1.39 -7.26 -4.20
C HIS A 73 -0.02 -7.80 -3.81
N TRP A 74 0.71 -7.07 -2.95
CA TRP A 74 2.06 -7.42 -2.52
C TRP A 74 2.11 -8.53 -1.47
N LEU A 75 1.30 -8.42 -0.41
CA LEU A 75 1.29 -9.38 0.70
C LEU A 75 0.49 -10.64 0.36
N LYS A 76 0.78 -11.74 1.06
CA LYS A 76 0.07 -13.03 0.94
C LYS A 76 -0.24 -13.63 2.31
N GLY A 77 -1.17 -14.59 2.33
CA GLY A 77 -1.54 -15.37 3.52
C GLY A 77 -1.98 -14.51 4.70
N THR A 78 -1.68 -14.96 5.92
CA THR A 78 -2.13 -14.33 7.16
C THR A 78 -1.65 -12.88 7.33
N LYS A 79 -0.46 -12.53 6.82
CA LYS A 79 0.03 -11.14 6.80
C LYS A 79 -0.90 -10.25 5.99
N ARG A 80 -1.30 -10.69 4.78
CA ARG A 80 -2.25 -9.95 3.94
C ARG A 80 -3.59 -9.81 4.65
N ASP A 81 -4.13 -10.90 5.16
CA ASP A 81 -5.47 -10.90 5.76
C ASP A 81 -5.52 -10.00 7.00
N GLN A 82 -4.46 -10.00 7.80
CA GLN A 82 -4.34 -9.09 8.94
C GLN A 82 -4.22 -7.63 8.48
N ALA A 83 -3.38 -7.34 7.49
CA ALA A 83 -3.30 -5.99 6.92
C ALA A 83 -4.65 -5.47 6.42
N MET A 84 -5.44 -6.30 5.71
CA MET A 84 -6.74 -5.88 5.15
C MET A 84 -7.77 -5.55 6.23
N LYS A 85 -7.66 -6.15 7.42
CA LYS A 85 -8.47 -5.82 8.60
C LYS A 85 -8.02 -4.52 9.27
N LEU A 86 -6.71 -4.28 9.34
CA LEU A 86 -6.14 -3.13 10.05
C LEU A 86 -6.22 -1.82 9.23
N ILE A 87 -6.14 -1.90 7.89
CA ILE A 87 -6.16 -0.71 7.04
C ILE A 87 -7.60 -0.22 6.82
N ASN A 88 -7.86 0.98 7.35
CA ASN A 88 -9.10 1.74 7.27
C ASN A 88 -8.93 2.92 6.28
N VAL A 89 -10.02 3.45 5.72
CA VAL A 89 -9.96 4.63 4.83
C VAL A 89 -9.32 5.86 5.50
N ASN A 90 -9.45 6.02 6.82
CA ASN A 90 -8.82 7.09 7.58
C ASN A 90 -7.38 6.72 7.98
N SER A 91 -6.43 7.63 7.70
CA SER A 91 -4.99 7.41 7.96
C SER A 91 -4.66 7.31 9.45
N GLN A 92 -5.33 8.09 10.28
CA GLN A 92 -5.10 8.13 11.73
C GLN A 92 -5.72 6.91 12.43
N GLN A 93 -6.89 6.46 11.96
CA GLN A 93 -7.48 5.20 12.40
C GLN A 93 -6.61 4.01 12.00
N THR A 94 -6.09 3.99 10.77
CA THR A 94 -5.13 2.98 10.31
C THR A 94 -3.92 2.93 11.23
N TRP A 95 -3.29 4.06 11.51
CA TRP A 95 -2.18 4.13 12.46
C TRP A 95 -2.54 3.59 13.85
N SER A 96 -3.71 3.99 14.38
CA SER A 96 -4.21 3.51 15.68
C SER A 96 -4.42 1.99 15.69
N ASN A 97 -4.96 1.42 14.61
CA ASN A 97 -5.16 -0.02 14.45
C ASN A 97 -3.82 -0.76 14.49
N PHE A 98 -2.81 -0.33 13.72
CA PHE A 98 -1.49 -0.96 13.73
C PHE A 98 -0.75 -0.79 15.05
N ARG A 99 -0.98 0.30 15.79
CA ARG A 99 -0.42 0.47 17.14
C ARG A 99 -0.99 -0.54 18.14
N LYS A 100 -2.24 -0.95 17.95
CA LYS A 100 -2.94 -1.93 18.79
C LYS A 100 -2.76 -3.37 18.29
N ASP A 101 -2.13 -3.57 17.13
CA ASP A 101 -1.93 -4.88 16.56
C ASP A 101 -0.93 -5.70 17.38
N THR A 102 -1.33 -6.92 17.72
CA THR A 102 -0.51 -7.88 18.48
C THR A 102 -0.12 -9.10 17.66
N SER A 103 -0.39 -9.09 16.34
CA SER A 103 -0.13 -10.23 15.45
C SER A 103 1.36 -10.58 15.30
N GLY A 104 2.25 -9.61 15.57
CA GLY A 104 3.68 -9.75 15.36
C GLY A 104 4.12 -9.61 13.88
N TYR A 105 3.20 -9.34 12.94
CA TYR A 105 3.53 -9.19 11.52
C TYR A 105 4.03 -7.81 11.12
N PHE A 106 3.71 -6.79 11.91
CA PHE A 106 4.00 -5.41 11.58
C PHE A 106 4.75 -4.71 12.70
N GLU A 107 5.38 -3.59 12.37
CA GLU A 107 5.96 -2.67 13.35
C GLU A 107 5.85 -1.23 12.91
N LEU A 108 5.65 -0.37 13.90
CA LEU A 108 5.72 1.07 13.75
C LEU A 108 7.15 1.54 13.98
N SER A 109 7.62 2.51 13.20
CA SER A 109 8.95 3.11 13.38
C SER A 109 8.99 4.55 12.89
N ASP A 110 10.03 5.26 13.30
CA ASP A 110 10.29 6.61 12.79
C ASP A 110 10.86 6.57 11.37
N LYS A 111 11.66 5.55 11.00
CA LYS A 111 12.21 5.41 9.64
C LYS A 111 11.65 4.19 8.91
N PRO A 112 11.46 4.22 7.58
CA PRO A 112 11.04 3.05 6.84
C PRO A 112 12.16 2.02 6.84
N LYS A 113 11.81 0.75 7.01
CA LYS A 113 12.77 -0.36 7.02
C LYS A 113 12.90 -1.06 5.68
N HIS A 114 11.92 -0.90 4.79
CA HIS A 114 11.92 -1.51 3.47
C HIS A 114 11.06 -0.71 2.48
N ILE A 115 11.31 -0.91 1.18
CA ILE A 115 10.39 -0.49 0.12
C ILE A 115 9.07 -1.24 0.32
N GLY A 116 7.95 -0.54 0.22
CA GLY A 116 6.62 -1.05 0.55
C GLY A 116 6.09 -0.67 1.91
N ALA A 117 6.90 -0.08 2.81
CA ALA A 117 6.39 0.46 4.06
C ALA A 117 5.34 1.56 3.79
N ILE A 118 4.33 1.68 4.66
CA ILE A 118 3.35 2.77 4.57
C ILE A 118 3.85 3.94 5.41
N ALA A 119 4.11 5.08 4.78
CA ALA A 119 4.29 6.34 5.48
C ALA A 119 2.91 6.90 5.88
N ILE A 120 2.76 7.36 7.13
CA ILE A 120 1.56 8.03 7.61
C ILE A 120 1.91 9.46 8.01
N TRP A 121 1.14 10.41 7.50
CA TRP A 121 1.18 11.81 7.93
C TRP A 121 -0.10 12.18 8.67
N GLN A 122 0.02 13.13 9.59
CA GLN A 122 -1.09 13.71 10.35
C GLN A 122 -1.30 15.18 9.94
N GLY A 123 -2.56 15.60 9.84
CA GLY A 123 -2.91 17.00 9.62
C GLY A 123 -2.49 17.89 10.79
N ALA A 124 -1.84 19.01 10.50
CA ALA A 124 -1.37 19.95 11.53
C ALA A 124 -2.50 20.75 12.17
N VAL A 125 -3.56 21.06 11.40
CA VAL A 125 -4.74 21.79 11.87
C VAL A 125 -5.75 20.86 12.54
N ASN A 126 -5.98 19.69 11.95
CA ASN A 126 -6.88 18.68 12.47
C ASN A 126 -6.15 17.34 12.59
N SER A 127 -5.88 16.93 13.83
CA SER A 127 -5.15 15.70 14.14
C SER A 127 -5.91 14.42 13.82
N GLY A 128 -7.21 14.50 13.52
CA GLY A 128 -8.05 13.41 13.03
C GLY A 128 -7.96 13.18 11.51
N THR A 129 -7.32 14.08 10.77
CA THR A 129 -7.05 13.95 9.33
C THR A 129 -5.57 13.67 9.06
N GLY A 130 -5.24 13.35 7.81
CA GLY A 130 -3.86 13.11 7.41
C GLY A 130 -3.76 12.49 6.02
N HIS A 131 -2.61 11.92 5.71
CA HIS A 131 -2.31 11.33 4.42
C HIS A 131 -1.54 10.01 4.59
N ALA A 132 -1.43 9.23 3.52
CA ALA A 132 -0.66 8.00 3.51
C ALA A 132 -0.03 7.75 2.13
N GLY A 133 1.11 7.09 2.12
CA GLY A 133 1.89 6.81 0.91
C GLY A 133 2.70 5.54 1.05
N ILE A 134 2.95 4.85 -0.06
CA ILE A 134 3.80 3.65 -0.08
C ILE A 134 5.22 4.07 -0.38
N VAL A 135 6.16 3.73 0.49
CA VAL A 135 7.60 4.01 0.27
C VAL A 135 8.12 3.23 -0.93
N THR A 136 8.69 3.93 -1.89
CA THR A 136 9.25 3.37 -3.14
C THR A 136 10.77 3.48 -3.20
N LYS A 137 11.38 4.34 -2.38
CA LYS A 137 12.83 4.51 -2.33
C LYS A 137 13.30 4.99 -0.96
N ILE A 138 14.41 4.43 -0.51
CA ILE A 138 15.10 4.80 0.73
C ILE A 138 16.58 4.99 0.37
N PRO A 139 17.07 6.24 0.27
CA PRO A 139 18.49 6.54 0.15
C PRO A 139 19.27 6.00 1.36
N ALA A 140 20.52 5.58 1.14
CA ALA A 140 21.37 4.98 2.17
C ALA A 140 21.62 5.92 3.38
N ASP A 141 21.64 7.23 3.15
CA ASP A 141 21.86 8.25 4.17
C ASP A 141 20.57 8.65 4.92
N TYR A 142 19.41 8.15 4.51
CA TYR A 142 18.10 8.55 5.04
C TYR A 142 17.88 10.07 5.01
N SER A 143 18.42 10.78 4.02
CA SER A 143 18.21 12.22 3.85
C SER A 143 16.78 12.58 3.42
N TYR A 144 16.13 11.68 2.68
CA TYR A 144 14.74 11.76 2.24
C TYR A 144 14.18 10.35 2.04
N PHE A 145 12.94 10.25 1.58
CA PHE A 145 12.39 9.03 1.01
C PHE A 145 11.46 9.40 -0.15
N GLU A 146 11.21 8.46 -1.06
CA GLU A 146 10.19 8.65 -2.08
C GLU A 146 9.01 7.73 -1.79
N THR A 147 7.83 8.21 -2.13
CA THR A 147 6.56 7.51 -2.00
C THR A 147 5.82 7.47 -3.33
N SER A 148 4.95 6.48 -3.49
CA SER A 148 3.81 6.54 -4.40
C SER A 148 2.56 6.83 -3.58
N GLU A 149 1.85 7.89 -3.95
CA GLU A 149 0.72 8.42 -3.18
C GLU A 149 -0.53 8.49 -4.04
N GLY A 150 -1.64 7.97 -3.51
CA GLY A 150 -2.96 8.14 -4.10
C GLY A 150 -3.60 9.42 -3.59
N ASN A 151 -4.49 10.00 -4.39
CA ASN A 151 -5.12 11.29 -4.10
C ASN A 151 -4.13 12.46 -3.94
N TYR A 152 -2.94 12.35 -4.55
CA TYR A 152 -2.00 13.46 -4.63
C TYR A 152 -2.30 14.24 -5.91
N ASN A 153 -2.83 15.46 -5.78
CA ASN A 153 -3.36 16.24 -6.91
C ASN A 153 -4.35 15.42 -7.78
N ASN A 154 -5.27 14.69 -7.12
CA ASN A 154 -6.29 13.84 -7.75
C ASN A 154 -5.71 12.69 -8.62
N GLN A 155 -4.48 12.24 -8.36
CA GLN A 155 -3.87 11.12 -9.09
C GLN A 155 -2.94 10.28 -8.22
N VAL A 156 -2.51 9.14 -8.77
CA VAL A 156 -1.36 8.39 -8.25
C VAL A 156 -0.08 9.06 -8.74
N ALA A 157 0.74 9.56 -7.83
CA ALA A 157 1.96 10.28 -8.16
C ALA A 157 3.16 9.80 -7.33
N PRO A 158 4.38 9.88 -7.89
CA PRO A 158 5.60 9.77 -7.10
C PRO A 158 5.84 11.09 -6.36
N VAL A 159 6.18 11.02 -5.07
CA VAL A 159 6.42 12.21 -4.25
C VAL A 159 7.72 12.02 -3.45
N LYS A 160 8.59 13.02 -3.50
CA LYS A 160 9.77 13.09 -2.61
C LYS A 160 9.34 13.70 -1.28
N ARG A 161 9.63 13.01 -0.18
CA ARG A 161 9.22 13.35 1.19
C ARG A 161 10.42 13.44 2.12
N TYR A 162 10.27 14.22 3.19
CA TYR A 162 11.31 14.45 4.21
C TYR A 162 10.79 14.06 5.60
N TYR A 163 11.70 13.78 6.52
CA TYR A 163 11.43 13.31 7.88
C TYR A 163 10.99 14.44 8.83
N ASN A 164 9.88 15.10 8.51
CA ASN A 164 9.37 16.27 9.25
C ASN A 164 8.35 15.84 10.32
N TYR A 165 8.82 15.40 11.49
CA TYR A 165 7.92 14.93 12.57
C TYR A 165 7.28 16.08 13.37
N ASN A 166 8.04 17.16 13.57
CA ASN A 166 7.66 18.23 14.51
C ASN A 166 6.97 19.41 13.81
N THR A 167 7.36 19.67 12.57
CA THR A 167 6.90 20.81 11.76
C THR A 167 6.06 20.32 10.58
N ALA A 168 4.98 21.03 10.30
CA ALA A 168 4.16 20.74 9.13
C ALA A 168 4.93 21.14 7.86
N ASN A 169 4.82 20.33 6.81
CA ASN A 169 5.27 20.71 5.48
C ASN A 169 4.33 21.76 4.85
N SER A 170 4.60 22.16 3.61
CA SER A 170 3.77 23.10 2.85
C SER A 170 2.34 22.61 2.59
N GLU A 171 2.06 21.31 2.77
CA GLU A 171 0.74 20.70 2.64
C GLU A 171 -0.01 20.65 3.99
N GLY A 172 0.57 21.24 5.06
CA GLY A 172 -0.02 21.20 6.40
C GLY A 172 0.05 19.82 7.05
N LEU A 173 0.98 18.97 6.63
CA LEU A 173 1.14 17.60 7.09
C LEU A 173 2.43 17.42 7.90
N LYS A 174 2.35 16.68 9.01
CA LYS A 174 3.50 16.24 9.82
C LYS A 174 3.67 14.74 9.69
N LEU A 175 4.89 14.26 9.53
CA LEU A 175 5.17 12.84 9.46
C LEU A 175 4.90 12.21 10.84
N ARG A 176 4.06 11.17 10.86
CA ARG A 176 3.74 10.42 12.09
C ARG A 176 4.64 9.21 12.26
N GLY A 177 5.09 8.63 11.15
CA GLY A 177 6.02 7.51 11.10
C GLY A 177 5.64 6.53 10.00
N PHE A 178 6.12 5.30 10.13
CA PHE A 178 6.00 4.25 9.13
C PHE A 178 5.39 2.99 9.72
N ILE A 179 4.56 2.33 8.93
CA ILE A 179 4.05 0.98 9.19
C ILE A 179 4.85 0.04 8.30
N ASN A 180 5.64 -0.83 8.92
CA ASN A 180 6.52 -1.77 8.24
C ASN A 180 5.98 -3.19 8.39
N VAL A 181 6.27 -4.01 7.41
CA VAL A 181 6.02 -5.45 7.43
C VAL A 181 7.30 -6.13 7.89
N LYS A 182 7.21 -7.00 8.90
CA LYS A 182 8.38 -7.72 9.41
C LYS A 182 8.74 -8.89 8.50
N GLY A 183 10.05 -9.09 8.31
CA GLY A 183 10.61 -10.23 7.57
C GLY A 183 10.22 -10.21 6.09
N VAL A 184 10.39 -9.06 5.44
CA VAL A 184 10.29 -8.88 3.99
C VAL A 184 11.61 -8.34 3.46
#